data_AF-A0A655NWE2-F1
#
_entry.id   AF-A0A655NWE2-F1
#
_cell.length_a   1.000
_cell.length_b   1.000
_cell.length_c   1.000
_cell.angle_alpha   90.00
_cell.angle_beta   90.00
_cell.angle_gamma   90.00
#
_symmetry.space_group_name_H-M   'P 1'
#
loop_
_entity.id
_entity.type
_entity.pdbx_description
1 polymer ?
#
loop_
_entity_poly.entity_id
_entity_poly.type
_entity_poly.pdbx_seq_one_letter_code
_entity_poly.pdbx_strand_id
1 'polypeptide(L)' 'MALSHATQEQELKGEPAVLLTSGVLRSTLAKFVKNTIPNLRVLSYQEIPDEKQIRIVQAVGN' A
#
# COMPACT_ATOMS: atom_id res chain seq x y z
N MET A 1 10.58 -8.06 -3.53
CA MET A 1 11.55 -7.75 -2.44
C MET A 1 11.29 -6.36 -1.86
N ALA A 2 11.45 -5.27 -2.62
CA ALA A 2 11.28 -3.90 -2.10
C ALA A 2 9.92 -3.65 -1.41
N LEU A 3 8.81 -4.13 -2.01
CA LEU A 3 7.48 -3.96 -1.41
C LEU A 3 7.28 -4.75 -0.11
N SER A 4 7.81 -5.98 -0.03
CA SER A 4 7.76 -6.78 1.22
C SER A 4 8.58 -6.12 2.32
N HIS A 5 9.76 -5.59 1.98
CA HIS A 5 10.61 -4.89 2.94
C HIS A 5 9.92 -3.61 3.46
N ALA A 6 9.37 -2.79 2.56
CA ALA A 6 8.58 -1.61 2.92
C ALA A 6 7.41 -1.96 3.86
N THR A 7 6.72 -3.07 3.58
CA THR A 7 5.62 -3.57 4.42
C THR A 7 6.12 -3.91 5.81
N GLN A 8 7.20 -4.70 5.89
CA GLN A 8 7.80 -5.12 7.16
C GLN A 8 8.28 -3.93 8.00
N GLU A 9 8.88 -2.91 7.37
CA GLU A 9 9.29 -1.69 8.07
C GLU A 9 8.11 -0.94 8.70
N GLN A 10 6.96 -0.86 8.03
CA GLN A 10 5.77 -0.22 8.61
C GLN A 10 5.22 -1.05 9.77
N GLU A 11 5.16 -2.37 9.62
CA GLU A 11 4.72 -3.27 10.69
C GLU A 11 5.60 -3.14 11.95
N LEU A 12 6.93 -3.08 11.77
CA LEU A 12 7.88 -2.87 12.86
C LEU A 12 7.74 -1.49 13.54
N LYS A 13 7.26 -0.47 12.81
CA LYS A 13 6.94 0.86 13.35
C LYS A 13 5.59 0.90 14.04
N GLY A 14 4.80 -0.18 14.00
CA GLY A 14 3.42 -0.20 14.50
C GLY A 14 2.44 0.58 13.62
N GLU A 15 2.83 0.89 12.39
CA GLU A 15 2.05 1.67 11.43
C GLU A 15 1.39 0.73 10.39
N PRO A 16 0.22 1.11 9.84
CA PRO A 16 -0.46 0.27 8.85
C PRO A 16 0.31 0.23 7.53
N ALA A 17 0.57 -0.97 7.02
CA ALA A 17 1.13 -1.15 5.69
C ALA A 17 0.04 -0.98 4.61
N VAL A 18 0.06 0.16 3.93
CA VAL A 18 -0.89 0.51 2.86
C VAL A 18 -0.14 0.88 1.59
N LEU A 19 -0.41 0.16 0.50
CA LEU A 19 -0.03 0.56 -0.85
C LEU A 19 -1.14 1.42 -1.45
N LEU A 20 -0.80 2.67 -1.74
CA LEU A 20 -1.68 3.60 -2.42
C LEU A 20 -1.41 3.58 -3.93
N THR A 21 -2.46 3.42 -4.74
CA THR A 21 -2.34 3.27 -6.20
C THR A 21 -3.48 3.95 -6.96
N SER A 22 -3.44 3.92 -8.29
CA SER A 22 -4.52 4.42 -9.14
C SER A 22 -5.73 3.48 -9.10
N GLY A 23 -6.94 4.03 -9.32
CA GLY A 23 -8.18 3.24 -9.33
C GLY A 23 -8.13 2.06 -10.30
N VAL A 24 -7.53 2.25 -11.47
CA VAL A 24 -7.39 1.22 -12.52
C VAL A 24 -6.56 0.01 -12.06
N LEU A 25 -5.50 0.24 -11.29
CA LEU A 25 -4.57 -0.83 -10.87
C LEU A 25 -4.97 -1.50 -9.56
N ARG A 26 -5.84 -0.86 -8.77
CA ARG A 26 -6.16 -1.28 -7.40
C ARG A 26 -6.52 -2.76 -7.29
N SER A 27 -7.47 -3.24 -8.09
CA SER A 27 -7.97 -4.63 -7.97
C SER A 27 -6.93 -5.66 -8.38
N THR A 28 -6.16 -5.37 -9.43
CA THR A 28 -5.07 -6.22 -9.92
C THR A 28 -3.95 -6.34 -8.89
N LEU A 29 -3.49 -5.20 -8.36
CA LEU A 29 -2.43 -5.18 -7.35
C LEU A 29 -2.87 -5.83 -6.05
N ALA A 30 -4.11 -5.59 -5.59
CA ALA A 30 -4.66 -6.24 -4.40
C ALA A 30 -4.63 -7.77 -4.52
N LYS A 31 -5.06 -8.32 -5.66
CA LYS A 31 -5.00 -9.78 -5.90
C LYS A 31 -3.57 -10.31 -5.94
N PHE A 32 -2.67 -9.57 -6.58
CA PHE A 32 -1.27 -9.95 -6.71
C PHE A 32 -0.55 -10.01 -5.34
N VAL A 33 -0.76 -8.99 -4.49
CA VAL A 33 -0.09 -8.91 -3.20
C VAL A 33 -0.74 -9.76 -2.11
N LYS A 34 -2.04 -10.08 -2.20
CA LYS A 34 -2.77 -10.81 -1.15
C LYS A 34 -2.12 -12.14 -0.74
N ASN A 35 -1.57 -12.88 -1.70
CA ASN A 35 -0.95 -14.19 -1.43
C ASN A 35 0.55 -14.09 -1.12
N THR A 36 1.20 -12.97 -1.48
CA THR A 36 2.65 -12.80 -1.33
C THR A 36 3.02 -11.93 -0.13
N ILE A 37 2.15 -10.99 0.24
CA ILE A 37 2.29 -10.05 1.36
C ILE A 37 0.90 -9.86 2.00
N PRO A 38 0.39 -10.84 2.78
CA PRO A 38 -1.01 -10.87 3.22
C PRO A 38 -1.47 -9.65 4.04
N ASN A 39 -0.54 -9.02 4.76
CA ASN A 39 -0.83 -7.87 5.63
C ASN A 39 -0.83 -6.53 4.89
N LEU A 40 -0.37 -6.49 3.63
CA LEU A 40 -0.34 -5.26 2.84
C LEU A 40 -1.74 -4.96 2.29
N ARG A 41 -2.32 -3.85 2.72
CA ARG A 41 -3.59 -3.36 2.18
C ARG A 41 -3.34 -2.55 0.92
N VAL A 42 -4.24 -2.64 -0.06
CA VAL A 42 -4.19 -1.84 -1.28
C VAL A 42 -5.42 -0.95 -1.37
N LEU A 43 -5.18 0.36 -1.39
CA LEU A 43 -6.20 1.38 -1.56
C LEU A 43 -5.93 2.17 -2.84
N SER A 44 -6.99 2.62 -3.49
CA SER A 44 -6.89 3.65 -4.52
C SER A 44 -7.04 5.05 -3.94
N TYR A 45 -6.48 6.05 -4.61
CA TYR A 45 -6.70 7.46 -4.25
C TYR A 45 -8.18 7.83 -4.16
N GLN A 46 -9.05 7.19 -4.95
CA GLN A 46 -10.50 7.44 -4.97
C GLN A 46 -11.24 6.89 -3.74
N GLU A 47 -10.62 5.99 -2.98
CA GLU A 47 -11.20 5.43 -1.75
C GLU A 47 -10.90 6.28 -0.51
N ILE A 48 -10.06 7.31 -0.66
CA ILE A 48 -9.65 8.19 0.43
C ILE A 48 -10.45 9.50 0.31
N PRO A 49 -11.20 9.90 1.36
CA PRO A 49 -11.89 11.19 1.37
C PRO A 49 -10.91 12.36 1.22
N ASP A 50 -11.33 13.41 0.53
CA ASP A 50 -10.48 14.57 0.20
C ASP A 50 -9.98 15.31 1.46
N GLU A 51 -10.70 15.26 2.58
CA GLU A 51 -10.28 15.85 3.85
C GLU A 51 -9.16 15.07 4.58
N LYS A 52 -8.78 13.87 4.09
CA LYS A 52 -7.74 13.06 4.72
C LYS A 52 -6.35 13.46 4.20
N GLN A 53 -5.44 13.72 5.13
CA GLN A 53 -4.04 13.93 4.81
C GLN A 53 -3.34 12.60 4.55
N ILE A 54 -2.65 12.51 3.41
CA ILE A 54 -1.86 11.35 3.01
C ILE A 54 -0.39 11.72 3.12
N ARG A 55 0.39 10.89 3.81
CA ARG A 55 1.85 10.99 3.86
C ARG A 55 2.47 9.79 3.16
N ILE A 56 3.14 10.03 2.04
CA ILE A 56 3.89 8.99 1.33
C ILE A 56 5.20 8.76 2.07
N VAL A 57 5.32 7.59 2.70
CA VAL A 57 6.53 7.19 3.45
C VAL A 57 7.58 6.52 2.56
N GLN A 58 7.16 5.91 1.45
CA GLN A 58 8.03 5.25 0.49
C GLN A 58 7.35 5.15 -0.88
N ALA A 59 8.12 5.34 -1.96
CA ALA A 59 7.72 5.02 -3.32
C ALA A 59 8.43 3.74 -3.78
N VAL A 60 7.68 2.79 -4.33
CA VAL A 60 8.22 1.50 -4.79
C VAL A 60 8.09 1.42 -6.30
N GLY A 61 9.20 1.20 -7.02
CA GLY A 61 9.21 1.06 -8.48
C GLY A 61 9.79 2.24 -9.28
N ASN A 62 10.57 3.12 -8.63
CA ASN A 62 11.57 3.95 -9.33
C ASN A 62 12.88 3.18 -9.52
#